data_AF-A0A4Q3TVY4-F1
#
_entry.id   AF-A0A4Q3TVY4-F1
#
_cell.length_a   1.000
_cell.length_b   1.000
_cell.length_c   1.000
_cell.angle_alpha   90.00
_cell.angle_beta   90.00
_cell.angle_gamma   90.00
#
_symmetry.space_group_name_H-M   'P 1'
#
loop_
_entity.id
_entity.type
_entity.pdbx_description
1 polymer ?
#
loop_
_entity_poly.entity_id
_entity_poly.type
_entity_poly.pdbx_seq_one_letter_code
_entity_poly.pdbx_strand_id
1 'polypeptide(L)' 'MKVVIGVDSGGSTTRALVVTLDGERVGYTETGSGNPAHDTASGKNVRLAIERVAKRCGFGNVVRVVAG' A
#
# COMPACT_ATOMS: atom_id res chain seq x y z
N MET A 1 -7.90 6.78 -15.12
CA MET A 1 -6.43 6.90 -14.96
C MET A 1 -5.93 5.57 -14.41
N LYS A 2 -4.98 4.88 -15.04
CA LYS A 2 -4.48 3.59 -14.52
C LYS A 2 -3.34 3.82 -13.53
N VAL A 3 -3.33 3.09 -12.42
CA VAL A 3 -2.30 3.21 -11.38
C VAL A 3 -1.83 1.85 -10.86
N VAL A 4 -0.62 1.83 -10.31
CA VAL A 4 -0.02 0.69 -9.61
C VAL A 4 0.17 1.07 -8.14
N ILE A 5 -0.06 0.11 -7.25
CA ILE A 5 0.24 0.23 -5.82
C ILE A 5 1.49 -0.60 -5.52
N GLY A 6 2.52 0.02 -4.94
CA GLY A 6 3.65 -0.66 -4.31
C GLY A 6 3.43 -0.76 -2.80
N VAL A 7 3.77 -1.89 -2.20
CA VAL A 7 3.68 -2.15 -0.76
C VAL A 7 5.03 -2.66 -0.26
N ASP A 8 5.53 -2.04 0.81
CA ASP A 8 6.73 -2.45 1.56
C ASP A 8 6.29 -2.78 2.99
N SER A 9 6.35 -4.06 3.35
CA SER A 9 5.84 -4.60 4.62
C SER A 9 6.98 -4.89 5.60
N GLY A 10 7.49 -3.83 6.24
CA GLY A 10 8.60 -3.93 7.19
C GLY A 10 8.22 -4.43 8.59
N GLY A 11 9.24 -4.68 9.41
CA GLY A 11 9.09 -5.21 10.77
C GLY A 11 8.38 -4.30 11.78
N SER A 12 8.36 -2.98 11.53
CA SER A 12 7.73 -1.99 12.41
C SER A 12 6.68 -1.13 11.69
N THR A 13 6.80 -1.02 10.37
CA THR A 13 5.98 -0.11 9.56
C THR A 13 5.72 -0.76 8.22
N THR A 14 4.46 -0.73 7.79
CA THR A 14 4.09 -1.01 6.40
C THR A 14 3.87 0.30 5.67
N ARG A 15 4.42 0.41 4.47
CA ARG A 15 4.31 1.56 3.59
C ARG A 15 3.55 1.15 2.34
N ALA A 16 2.72 2.05 1.81
CA ALA A 16 2.15 1.88 0.49
C ALA A 16 2.26 3.18 -0.32
N LEU A 17 2.54 3.02 -1.61
CA LEU A 17 2.71 4.09 -2.59
C LEU A 17 1.80 3.79 -3.77
N VAL A 18 1.06 4.79 -4.27
CA VAL A 18 0.29 4.69 -5.51
C VAL A 18 0.88 5.63 -6.57
N VAL A 19 1.15 5.09 -7.75
CA VAL A 19 1.78 5.80 -8.88
C VAL A 19 0.99 5.59 -10.17
N THR A 20 1.02 6.57 -11.07
CA THR A 20 0.54 6.39 -12.45
C THR A 20 1.48 5.48 -13.23
N LEU A 21 1.04 5.02 -14.41
CA LEU A 21 1.90 4.23 -15.31
C LEU A 21 3.10 5.01 -15.84
N ASP A 22 3.02 6.34 -15.84
CA ASP A 22 4.10 7.24 -16.26
C ASP A 22 5.07 7.57 -15.11
N GLY A 23 4.86 6.98 -13.93
CA GLY A 23 5.73 7.15 -12.76
C GLY A 23 5.35 8.30 -11.83
N GLU A 24 4.26 9.02 -12.09
CA GLU A 24 3.81 10.12 -11.24
C GLU A 24 3.23 9.62 -9.92
N ARG A 25 3.68 10.20 -8.79
CA ARG A 25 3.19 9.81 -7.47
C ARG A 25 1.83 10.43 -7.19
N VAL A 26 0.82 9.57 -7.06
CA VAL A 26 -0.55 9.98 -6.68
C VAL A 26 -0.72 10.04 -5.16
N GLY A 27 -0.02 9.18 -4.41
CA GLY A 27 -0.16 9.18 -2.95
C GLY A 27 0.70 8.17 -2.22
N TYR A 28 0.76 8.35 -0.91
CA TYR A 28 1.58 7.56 0.01
C TYR A 28 0.85 7.39 1.35
N THR A 29 1.11 6.30 2.05
CA THR A 29 0.66 6.10 3.43
C THR A 29 1.58 5.17 4.20
N GLU A 30 1.46 5.22 5.52
CA GLU A 30 2.08 4.29 6.45
C GLU A 30 1.03 3.75 7.42
N THR A 31 1.29 2.54 7.91
CA THR A 31 0.55 1.87 8.99
C THR A 31 1.52 1.17 9.93
N GLY A 32 1.00 0.37 10.87
CA GLY A 32 1.83 -0.42 11.79
C GLY A 32 2.64 -1.53 11.10
N SER A 33 3.26 -2.36 11.93
CA SER A 33 4.11 -3.49 11.54
C SER A 33 3.43 -4.40 10.52
N GLY A 34 4.19 -4.85 9.53
CA GLY A 34 3.77 -5.87 8.58
C GLY A 34 4.27 -7.28 8.93
N ASN A 35 4.98 -7.44 10.05
CA ASN A 35 5.56 -8.71 10.47
C ASN A 35 4.66 -9.47 11.47
N PRO A 36 4.10 -10.64 11.11
CA PRO A 36 3.24 -11.44 11.99
C PRO A 36 3.93 -11.96 13.26
N ALA A 37 5.25 -12.09 13.26
CA ALA A 37 6.01 -12.51 14.45
C ALA A 37 6.15 -11.38 15.48
N HIS A 38 5.95 -10.12 15.08
CA HIS A 38 6.10 -8.95 15.95
C HIS A 38 4.75 -8.29 16.27
N ASP A 39 3.75 -8.39 15.38
CA ASP A 39 2.44 -7.78 15.55
C ASP A 39 1.33 -8.70 15.00
N THR A 40 0.40 -9.11 15.86
CA THR A 40 -0.75 -9.94 15.49
C THR A 40 -1.74 -9.21 14.58
N ALA A 41 -1.70 -7.87 14.53
CA ALA A 41 -2.48 -7.04 13.62
C ALA A 41 -1.77 -6.78 12.27
N SER A 42 -0.63 -7.42 12.00
CA SER A 42 0.17 -7.20 10.79
C SER A 42 -0.61 -7.27 9.48
N GLY A 43 -1.45 -8.30 9.29
CA GLY A 43 -2.31 -8.41 8.12
C GLY A 43 -3.30 -7.24 7.98
N LYS A 44 -3.81 -6.72 9.09
CA LYS A 44 -4.68 -5.53 9.12
C LYS A 44 -3.90 -4.27 8.72
N ASN A 45 -2.66 -4.13 9.18
CA ASN A 45 -1.81 -3.00 8.82
C ASN A 45 -1.55 -2.96 7.31
N VAL A 46 -1.13 -4.09 6.73
CA VAL A 46 -0.91 -4.21 5.27
C VAL A 46 -2.18 -3.88 4.48
N ARG A 47 -3.31 -4.45 4.88
CA ARG A 47 -4.60 -4.17 4.24
C ARG A 47 -4.96 -2.68 4.31
N LEU A 48 -4.83 -2.07 5.49
CA LEU A 48 -5.13 -0.64 5.69
C LEU A 48 -4.24 0.25 4.83
N ALA A 49 -2.96 -0.09 4.68
CA ALA A 49 -2.04 0.67 3.83
C ALA A 49 -2.53 0.67 2.37
N ILE A 50 -2.89 -0.50 1.82
CA ILE A 50 -3.43 -0.63 0.46
C ILE A 50 -4.74 0.17 0.31
N GLU A 51 -5.69 -0.01 1.24
CA GLU A 51 -7.00 0.65 1.16
C GLU A 51 -6.87 2.18 1.23
N ARG A 52 -5.96 2.72 2.06
CA ARG A 52 -5.74 4.16 2.21
C ARG A 52 -5.19 4.80 0.93
N VAL A 53 -4.26 4.15 0.22
CA VAL A 53 -3.75 4.69 -1.05
C VAL A 53 -4.72 4.45 -2.21
N ALA A 54 -5.40 3.31 -2.25
CA ALA A 54 -6.40 3.02 -3.28
C ALA A 54 -7.59 4.01 -3.24
N LYS A 55 -7.97 4.50 -2.06
CA LYS A 55 -8.99 5.56 -1.91
C LYS A 55 -8.61 6.87 -2.60
N ARG A 56 -7.32 7.16 -2.79
CA ARG A 56 -6.85 8.40 -3.44
C ARG A 56 -7.04 8.41 -4.95
N CYS A 57 -7.06 7.24 -5.57
CA CYS A 57 -7.22 7.07 -7.01
C CYS A 57 -8.55 6.40 -7.40
N GLY A 58 -9.29 5.85 -6.44
CA GLY A 58 -10.44 4.95 -6.69
C GLY A 58 -10.00 3.54 -7.05
N PHE A 59 -10.64 2.53 -6.45
CA PHE A 59 -10.25 1.12 -6.62
C PHE A 59 -10.33 0.62 -8.08
N GLY A 60 -11.31 1.11 -8.87
CA GLY A 60 -11.46 0.73 -10.28
C GLY A 60 -10.32 1.18 -11.21
N ASN A 61 -9.42 2.03 -10.71
CA ASN A 61 -8.26 2.53 -11.45
C ASN A 61 -6.97 1.73 -11.15
N VAL A 62 -6.97 0.86 -10.14
CA VAL A 62 -5.81 0.07 -9.73
C VAL A 62 -5.67 -1.14 -10.66
N VAL A 63 -4.57 -1.21 -11.41
CA VAL A 63 -4.33 -2.33 -12.35
C VAL A 63 -3.41 -3.42 -11.78
N ARG A 64 -2.66 -3.10 -10.72
CA ARG A 64 -1.77 -4.05 -10.04
C ARG A 64 -1.42 -3.58 -8.63
N VAL A 65 -1.25 -4.54 -7.72
CA VAL A 65 -0.58 -4.37 -6.43
C VAL A 65 0.70 -5.19 -6.46
N VAL A 66 1.83 -4.61 -6.06
CA VAL A 66 3.15 -5.24 -6.02
C VAL A 66 3.68 -5.15 -4.60
N ALA A 67 4.22 -6.26 -4.09
CA ALA A 67 4.90 -6.31 -2.79
C ALA A 67 6.41 -6.47 -3.00
N GLY A 68 7.19 -5.78 -2.17
CA GLY A 68 8.65 -5.86 -2.09
C GLY A 68 9.12 -6.25 -0.71
#